data_AF-A0A846TBB1-F1
#
_entry.id   AF-A0A846TBB1-F1
#
_cell.length_a   1.000
_cell.length_b   1.000
_cell.length_c   1.000
_cell.angle_alpha   90.00
_cell.angle_beta   90.00
_cell.angle_gamma   90.00
#
_symmetry.space_group_name_H-M   'P 1'
#
loop_
_entity.id
_entity.type
_entity.pdbx_description
1 polymer ?
#
loop_
_entity_poly.entity_id
_entity_poly.type
_entity_poly.pdbx_seq_one_letter_code
_entity_poly.pdbx_strand_id
1 'polypeptide(L)'
;MKLGVLPVLMTAYLLAHRREVALYQEGGFCEELTLDQVELLCRRPELFAVERFDLAGLRGELFDRYLHSLVGKVDQDATLLDIVRPLMRFMAGLPDYTRYCRGLSLEAERVRAAFQQAKSPGVLLFEALPEAFGLQSVDFTAGDVAVVERFIQRLVQALRELNRAYEALLGQWQAELNTALLDEVMADLATLRQALAKRYVDLDRYTPDQMGLGALIRRLVDGGYMSDQAWLESLATLIGRMPPQKWREETRLQAGLRLREVGGQLRDLEQLRSFAGVNNADGAVLMKMVDAQRGERSRVIQLSSDQWDLAGIKATQIAGELAGLDESVQLAVVAALLGRFTEL
;
A
#
# COMPACT_ATOMS: atom_id res chain seq x y z
N MET A 1 -41.85 -24.25 30.55
CA MET A 1 -41.25 -24.60 31.86
C MET A 1 -40.93 -23.31 32.59
N LYS A 2 -41.34 -23.12 33.85
CA LYS A 2 -40.84 -21.98 34.65
C LYS A 2 -39.39 -22.29 35.01
N LEU A 3 -38.44 -21.43 34.60
CA LEU A 3 -36.99 -21.63 34.78
C LEU A 3 -36.52 -21.60 36.25
N GLY A 4 -37.43 -21.35 37.21
CA GLY A 4 -37.13 -21.40 38.64
C GLY A 4 -36.02 -20.42 39.03
N VAL A 5 -35.08 -20.87 39.85
CA VAL A 5 -33.91 -20.09 40.31
C VAL A 5 -32.77 -20.04 39.29
N LEU A 6 -32.89 -20.76 38.16
CA LEU A 6 -31.81 -20.88 37.17
C LEU A 6 -31.29 -19.53 36.65
N PRO A 7 -32.13 -18.53 36.33
CA PRO A 7 -31.62 -17.26 35.83
C PRO A 7 -30.81 -16.46 36.86
N VAL A 8 -31.17 -16.59 38.15
CA VAL A 8 -30.42 -15.98 39.26
C VAL A 8 -29.05 -16.66 39.40
N LEU A 9 -29.01 -17.98 39.32
CA LEU A 9 -27.75 -18.74 39.36
C LEU A 9 -26.87 -18.44 38.15
N MET A 10 -27.45 -18.32 36.95
CA MET A 10 -26.71 -17.94 35.74
C MET A 10 -26.13 -16.53 35.86
N THR A 11 -26.90 -15.57 36.36
CA THR A 11 -26.43 -14.19 36.56
C THR A 11 -25.29 -14.16 37.59
N ALA A 12 -25.44 -14.85 38.72
CA ALA A 12 -24.39 -14.96 39.73
C ALA A 12 -23.12 -15.62 39.17
N TYR A 13 -23.28 -16.67 38.35
CA TYR A 13 -22.16 -17.34 37.68
C TYR A 13 -21.42 -16.43 36.70
N LEU A 14 -22.16 -15.70 35.84
CA LEU A 14 -21.58 -14.75 34.88
C LEU A 14 -20.80 -13.63 35.58
N LEU A 15 -21.33 -13.12 36.71
CA LEU A 15 -20.66 -12.09 37.51
C LEU A 15 -19.42 -12.64 38.23
N ALA A 16 -19.52 -13.82 38.84
CA ALA A 16 -18.42 -14.44 39.58
C ALA A 16 -17.26 -14.88 38.68
N HIS A 17 -17.55 -15.27 37.43
CA HIS A 17 -16.58 -15.81 36.49
C HIS A 17 -16.34 -14.90 35.28
N ARG A 18 -16.53 -13.57 35.41
CA ARG A 18 -16.40 -12.59 34.32
C ARG A 18 -15.10 -12.65 33.50
N ARG A 19 -14.00 -13.17 34.08
CA ARG A 19 -12.72 -13.34 33.37
C ARG A 19 -12.72 -14.57 32.46
N GLU A 20 -13.46 -15.61 32.87
CA GLU A 20 -13.49 -16.93 32.23
C GLU A 20 -14.75 -17.15 31.39
N VAL A 21 -15.69 -16.20 31.34
CA VAL A 21 -16.98 -16.41 30.68
C VAL A 21 -17.33 -15.26 29.75
N ALA A 22 -17.69 -15.61 28.52
CA ALA A 22 -18.29 -14.71 27.54
C ALA A 22 -19.78 -15.00 27.39
N LEU A 23 -20.56 -13.93 27.36
CA LEU A 23 -21.98 -13.98 27.02
C LEU A 23 -22.14 -13.50 25.58
N TYR A 24 -22.94 -14.20 24.80
CA TYR A 24 -23.37 -13.79 23.46
C TYR A 24 -24.88 -13.69 23.43
N GLN A 25 -25.39 -12.69 22.73
CA GLN A 25 -26.81 -12.51 22.40
C GLN A 25 -26.96 -12.53 20.88
N GLU A 26 -27.73 -13.48 20.36
CA GLU A 26 -28.02 -13.64 18.93
C GLU A 26 -26.74 -13.70 18.05
N GLY A 27 -25.69 -14.34 18.59
CA GLY A 27 -24.39 -14.46 17.95
C GLY A 27 -23.46 -13.25 18.09
N GLY A 28 -23.95 -12.12 18.62
CA GLY A 28 -23.13 -10.97 19.00
C GLY A 28 -22.61 -11.10 20.43
N PHE A 29 -21.36 -10.72 20.67
CA PHE A 29 -20.77 -10.73 22.02
C PHE A 29 -21.36 -9.60 22.89
N CYS A 30 -21.70 -9.89 24.14
CA CYS A 30 -22.15 -8.91 25.14
C CYS A 30 -20.98 -8.38 25.97
N GLU A 31 -20.64 -7.09 25.82
CA GLU A 31 -19.49 -6.49 26.49
C GLU A 31 -19.60 -6.41 28.02
N GLU A 32 -20.82 -6.18 28.50
CA GLU A 32 -21.15 -6.09 29.92
C GLU A 32 -22.50 -6.77 30.12
N LEU A 33 -22.71 -7.35 31.30
CA LEU A 33 -23.99 -7.93 31.68
C LEU A 33 -24.90 -6.81 32.21
N THR A 34 -25.79 -6.29 31.36
CA THR A 34 -26.73 -5.23 31.75
C THR A 34 -27.99 -5.79 32.41
N LEU A 35 -28.73 -4.96 33.14
CA LEU A 35 -29.99 -5.37 33.77
C LEU A 35 -31.01 -5.85 32.71
N ASP A 36 -31.12 -5.16 31.58
CA ASP A 36 -32.01 -5.52 30.48
C ASP A 36 -31.64 -6.88 29.90
N GLN A 37 -30.33 -7.17 29.77
CA GLN A 37 -29.86 -8.47 29.32
C GLN A 37 -30.13 -9.56 30.34
N VAL A 38 -30.01 -9.27 31.64
CA VAL A 38 -30.38 -10.21 32.70
C VAL A 38 -31.89 -10.52 32.63
N GLU A 39 -32.74 -9.51 32.49
CA GLU A 39 -34.19 -9.70 32.36
C GLU A 39 -34.54 -10.50 31.10
N LEU A 40 -33.88 -10.20 29.98
CA LEU A 40 -34.07 -10.90 28.72
C LEU A 40 -33.56 -12.34 28.80
N LEU A 41 -32.40 -12.59 29.42
CA LEU A 41 -31.86 -13.93 29.68
C LEU A 41 -32.81 -14.76 30.55
N CYS A 42 -33.47 -14.13 31.54
CA CYS A 42 -34.49 -14.78 32.36
C CYS A 42 -35.73 -15.21 31.55
N ARG A 43 -36.12 -14.41 30.55
CA ARG A 43 -37.34 -14.62 29.76
C ARG A 43 -37.13 -15.48 28.52
N ARG A 44 -35.97 -15.32 27.87
CA ARG A 44 -35.61 -15.86 26.55
C ARG A 44 -34.15 -16.35 26.53
N PRO A 45 -33.80 -17.36 27.34
CA PRO A 45 -32.43 -17.87 27.40
C PRO A 45 -31.94 -18.43 26.06
N GLU A 46 -32.84 -18.83 25.16
CA GLU A 46 -32.50 -19.33 23.82
C GLU A 46 -31.84 -18.29 22.91
N LEU A 47 -31.95 -17.00 23.23
CA LEU A 47 -31.25 -15.93 22.52
C LEU A 47 -29.78 -15.81 22.94
N PHE A 48 -29.39 -16.47 24.02
CA PHE A 48 -28.05 -16.32 24.59
C PHE A 48 -27.22 -17.59 24.44
N ALA A 49 -25.94 -17.40 24.22
CA ALA A 49 -24.93 -18.45 24.33
C ALA A 49 -23.89 -18.04 25.36
N VAL A 50 -23.39 -19.02 26.12
CA VAL A 50 -22.33 -18.82 27.10
C VAL A 50 -21.14 -19.64 26.67
N GLU A 51 -19.99 -18.99 26.50
CA GLU A 51 -18.72 -19.65 26.22
C GLU A 51 -17.83 -19.51 27.46
N ARG A 52 -17.35 -20.63 27.97
CA ARG A 52 -16.40 -20.64 29.10
C ARG A 52 -15.00 -20.91 28.56
N PHE A 53 -14.05 -20.13 29.03
CA PHE A 53 -12.63 -20.28 28.78
C PHE A 53 -11.97 -20.77 30.05
N ASP A 54 -11.21 -21.85 29.94
CA ASP A 54 -10.34 -22.29 31.03
C ASP A 54 -9.06 -21.44 31.00
N LEU A 55 -8.94 -20.56 32.01
CA LEU A 55 -7.75 -19.73 32.23
C LEU A 55 -6.76 -20.38 33.22
N ALA A 56 -6.90 -21.67 33.51
CA ALA A 56 -5.90 -22.40 34.27
C ALA A 56 -4.62 -22.67 33.44
N GLY A 57 -3.49 -22.81 34.15
CA GLY A 57 -2.22 -23.19 33.54
C GLY A 57 -1.72 -22.17 32.51
N LEU A 58 -1.23 -22.66 31.37
CA LEU A 58 -0.53 -21.82 30.39
C LEU A 58 -1.46 -20.86 29.62
N ARG A 59 -2.77 -21.13 29.57
CA ARG A 59 -3.75 -20.18 29.01
C ARG A 59 -3.89 -18.93 29.88
N GLY A 60 -3.86 -19.09 31.20
CA GLY A 60 -3.81 -17.97 32.15
C GLY A 60 -2.53 -17.15 32.01
N GLU A 61 -1.39 -17.83 31.93
CA GLU A 61 -0.11 -17.13 31.70
C GLU A 61 -0.10 -16.38 30.37
N LEU A 62 -0.60 -17.00 29.29
CA LEU A 62 -0.70 -16.35 28.00
C LEU A 62 -1.64 -15.14 28.04
N PHE A 63 -2.77 -15.26 28.75
CA PHE A 63 -3.70 -14.15 28.99
C PHE A 63 -3.03 -12.97 29.70
N ASP A 64 -2.29 -13.24 30.77
CA ASP A 64 -1.57 -12.20 31.52
C ASP A 64 -0.47 -11.55 30.67
N ARG A 65 0.22 -12.33 29.83
CA ARG A 65 1.23 -11.81 28.89
C ARG A 65 0.60 -10.95 27.81
N TYR A 66 -0.57 -11.32 27.28
CA TYR A 66 -1.31 -10.47 26.36
C TYR A 66 -1.65 -9.11 26.99
N LEU A 67 -2.19 -9.10 28.21
CA LEU A 67 -2.50 -7.87 28.94
C LEU A 67 -1.26 -7.00 29.15
N HIS A 68 -0.15 -7.61 29.59
CA HIS A 68 1.08 -6.87 29.86
C HIS A 68 1.72 -6.31 28.58
N SER A 69 1.88 -7.15 27.54
CA SER A 69 2.67 -6.81 26.35
C SER A 69 1.88 -6.07 25.27
N LEU A 70 0.55 -6.21 25.21
CA LEU A 70 -0.29 -5.60 24.16
C LEU A 70 -1.15 -4.45 24.67
N VAL A 71 -1.61 -4.50 25.92
CA VAL A 71 -2.55 -3.52 26.49
C VAL A 71 -1.87 -2.58 27.48
N GLY A 72 -0.88 -3.07 28.24
CA GLY A 72 -0.18 -2.30 29.27
C GLY A 72 -0.97 -2.10 30.57
N LYS A 73 -2.06 -2.83 30.78
CA LYS A 73 -2.87 -2.82 32.01
C LYS A 73 -2.84 -4.18 32.68
N VAL A 74 -2.66 -4.21 33.99
CA VAL A 74 -2.75 -5.42 34.82
C VAL A 74 -3.81 -5.19 35.88
N ASP A 75 -5.06 -5.05 35.43
CA ASP A 75 -6.19 -5.03 36.34
C ASP A 75 -6.56 -6.47 36.72
N GLN A 76 -6.89 -6.71 37.99
CA GLN A 76 -7.35 -8.03 38.45
C GLN A 76 -8.70 -8.41 37.84
N ASP A 77 -9.41 -7.42 37.28
CA ASP A 77 -10.74 -7.56 36.71
C ASP A 77 -10.75 -7.65 35.19
N ALA A 78 -9.56 -7.65 34.56
CA ALA A 78 -9.43 -7.65 33.11
C ALA A 78 -10.02 -8.92 32.47
N THR A 79 -10.72 -8.71 31.37
CA THR A 79 -11.45 -9.69 30.58
C THR A 79 -10.77 -9.93 29.23
N LEU A 80 -11.19 -10.97 28.49
CA LEU A 80 -10.70 -11.21 27.11
C LEU A 80 -10.93 -10.02 26.18
N LEU A 81 -12.00 -9.27 26.41
CA LEU A 81 -12.30 -8.10 25.61
C LEU A 81 -11.32 -6.96 25.81
N ASP A 82 -10.71 -6.85 26.99
CA ASP A 82 -9.68 -5.83 27.24
C ASP A 82 -8.44 -6.06 26.38
N ILE A 83 -8.22 -7.29 25.91
CA ILE A 83 -7.17 -7.65 24.93
C ILE A 83 -7.69 -7.53 23.50
N VAL A 84 -8.84 -8.13 23.19
CA VAL A 84 -9.33 -8.23 21.81
C VAL A 84 -9.79 -6.88 21.26
N ARG A 85 -10.43 -6.02 22.05
CA ARG A 85 -10.91 -4.72 21.53
C ARG A 85 -9.77 -3.83 21.02
N PRO A 86 -8.67 -3.60 21.77
CA PRO A 86 -7.52 -2.86 21.24
C PRO A 86 -6.94 -3.48 19.97
N LEU A 87 -6.84 -4.81 19.91
CA LEU A 87 -6.31 -5.50 18.73
C LEU A 87 -7.23 -5.36 17.51
N MET A 88 -8.54 -5.51 17.69
CA MET A 88 -9.50 -5.29 16.60
C MET A 88 -9.52 -3.84 16.14
N ARG A 89 -9.42 -2.87 17.06
CA ARG A 89 -9.29 -1.45 16.71
C ARG A 89 -8.00 -1.17 15.95
N PHE A 90 -6.89 -1.77 16.38
CA PHE A 90 -5.62 -1.70 15.67
C PHE A 90 -5.77 -2.22 14.24
N MET A 91 -6.30 -3.44 14.06
CA MET A 91 -6.51 -4.04 12.74
C MET A 91 -7.47 -3.22 11.86
N ALA A 92 -8.53 -2.67 12.46
CA ALA A 92 -9.49 -1.81 11.78
C ALA A 92 -8.88 -0.45 11.37
N GLY A 93 -7.89 0.05 12.12
CA GLY A 93 -7.16 1.28 11.81
C GLY A 93 -6.08 1.13 10.72
N LEU A 94 -5.70 -0.10 10.36
CA LEU A 94 -4.73 -0.33 9.30
C LEU A 94 -5.27 0.12 7.93
N PRO A 95 -4.43 0.77 7.09
CA PRO A 95 -4.80 1.09 5.71
C PRO A 95 -5.21 -0.15 4.92
N ASP A 96 -6.09 0.03 3.92
CA ASP A 96 -6.54 -1.08 3.05
C ASP A 96 -5.35 -1.79 2.39
N TYR A 97 -4.30 -1.06 2.03
CA TYR A 97 -3.06 -1.62 1.50
C TYR A 97 -2.49 -2.68 2.43
N THR A 98 -2.33 -2.40 3.73
CA THR A 98 -1.81 -3.36 4.72
C THR A 98 -2.67 -4.62 4.79
N ARG A 99 -3.98 -4.52 4.53
CA ARG A 99 -4.90 -5.66 4.58
C ARG A 99 -4.73 -6.63 3.41
N TYR A 100 -4.20 -6.15 2.28
CA TYR A 100 -4.12 -6.92 1.04
C TYR A 100 -2.72 -7.00 0.43
N CYS A 101 -1.73 -6.30 0.99
CA CYS A 101 -0.37 -6.31 0.48
C CYS A 101 0.27 -7.70 0.62
N ARG A 102 1.20 -7.96 -0.29
CA ARG A 102 2.15 -9.08 -0.23
C ARG A 102 3.51 -8.54 0.21
N GLY A 103 4.41 -9.46 0.59
CA GLY A 103 5.77 -9.11 1.02
C GLY A 103 5.89 -8.82 2.52
N LEU A 104 4.84 -9.14 3.29
CA LEU A 104 4.93 -9.30 4.72
C LEU A 104 5.62 -10.64 5.04
N SER A 105 6.15 -10.77 6.25
CA SER A 105 6.58 -12.06 6.78
C SER A 105 5.42 -13.05 6.82
N LEU A 106 5.72 -14.34 6.67
CA LEU A 106 4.72 -15.41 6.72
C LEU A 106 3.92 -15.36 8.04
N GLU A 107 4.56 -14.98 9.14
CA GLU A 107 3.92 -14.79 10.44
C GLU A 107 2.92 -13.63 10.41
N ALA A 108 3.31 -12.46 9.90
CA ALA A 108 2.42 -11.30 9.79
C ALA A 108 1.23 -11.56 8.84
N GLU A 109 1.44 -12.29 7.74
CA GLU A 109 0.35 -12.69 6.84
C GLU A 109 -0.66 -13.61 7.55
N ARG A 110 -0.17 -14.58 8.32
CA ARG A 110 -1.02 -15.51 9.09
C ARG A 110 -1.74 -14.81 10.23
N VAL A 111 -1.08 -13.89 10.95
CA VAL A 111 -1.72 -13.06 11.98
C VAL A 111 -2.85 -12.24 11.36
N ARG A 112 -2.59 -11.57 10.23
CA ARG A 112 -3.62 -10.83 9.49
C ARG A 112 -4.81 -11.72 9.10
N ALA A 113 -4.54 -12.94 8.64
CA ALA A 113 -5.59 -13.90 8.30
C ALA A 113 -6.38 -14.38 9.53
N ALA A 114 -5.71 -14.63 10.65
CA ALA A 114 -6.34 -15.04 11.91
C ALA A 114 -7.39 -14.01 12.38
N PHE A 115 -7.06 -12.71 12.31
CA PHE A 115 -8.00 -11.63 12.64
C PHE A 115 -9.22 -11.56 11.70
N GLN A 116 -9.09 -11.98 10.44
CA GLN A 116 -10.20 -11.99 9.48
C GLN A 116 -11.11 -13.21 9.62
N GLN A 117 -10.60 -14.33 10.15
CA GLN A 117 -11.27 -15.62 10.16
C GLN A 117 -11.80 -16.06 11.53
N ALA A 118 -11.26 -15.49 12.62
CA ALA A 118 -11.62 -15.92 13.96
C ALA A 118 -13.10 -15.66 14.27
N LYS A 119 -13.77 -16.69 14.82
CA LYS A 119 -15.21 -16.70 15.11
C LYS A 119 -15.56 -16.15 16.49
N SER A 120 -14.61 -16.18 17.42
CA SER A 120 -14.79 -15.66 18.78
C SER A 120 -13.47 -15.07 19.33
N PRO A 121 -13.54 -14.16 20.32
CA PRO A 121 -12.36 -13.64 21.03
C PRO A 121 -11.45 -14.74 21.60
N GLY A 122 -12.03 -15.80 22.15
CA GLY A 122 -11.25 -16.92 22.71
C GLY A 122 -10.53 -17.72 21.63
N VAL A 123 -11.22 -18.07 20.55
CA VAL A 123 -10.61 -18.76 19.39
C VAL A 123 -9.48 -17.92 18.80
N LEU A 124 -9.65 -16.59 18.69
CA LEU A 124 -8.60 -15.72 18.21
C LEU A 124 -7.33 -15.80 19.09
N LEU A 125 -7.49 -15.60 20.39
CA LEU A 125 -6.36 -15.45 21.31
C LEU A 125 -5.66 -16.77 21.64
N PHE A 126 -6.41 -17.87 21.74
CA PHE A 126 -5.89 -19.14 22.27
C PHE A 126 -5.67 -20.22 21.22
N GLU A 127 -6.17 -20.02 19.99
CA GLU A 127 -6.03 -20.99 18.90
C GLU A 127 -5.44 -20.32 17.66
N ALA A 128 -6.18 -19.41 17.03
CA ALA A 128 -5.80 -18.87 15.71
C ALA A 128 -4.48 -18.08 15.73
N LEU A 129 -4.24 -17.25 16.76
CA LEU A 129 -2.97 -16.53 16.89
C LEU A 129 -1.80 -17.47 17.19
N PRO A 130 -1.84 -18.37 18.18
CA PRO A 130 -0.80 -19.40 18.34
C PRO A 130 -0.50 -20.22 17.09
N GLU A 131 -1.54 -20.69 16.40
CA GLU A 131 -1.42 -21.48 15.17
C GLU A 131 -0.74 -20.71 14.04
N ALA A 132 -0.92 -19.37 13.97
CA ALA A 132 -0.22 -18.53 13.01
C ALA A 132 1.31 -18.64 13.11
N PHE A 133 1.82 -18.93 14.32
CA PHE A 133 3.26 -19.11 14.60
C PHE A 133 3.68 -20.58 14.66
N GLY A 134 2.79 -21.50 14.30
CA GLY A 134 3.03 -22.95 14.28
C GLY A 134 2.91 -23.63 15.64
N LEU A 135 2.26 -22.99 16.62
CA LEU A 135 2.03 -23.56 17.94
C LEU A 135 0.67 -24.27 17.97
N GLN A 136 0.65 -25.49 18.45
CA GLN A 136 -0.57 -26.25 18.71
C GLN A 136 -1.00 -26.12 20.17
N SER A 137 -2.27 -26.42 20.46
CA SER A 137 -2.78 -26.45 21.83
C SER A 137 -1.96 -27.36 22.76
N VAL A 138 -1.36 -28.43 22.23
CA VAL A 138 -0.46 -29.34 22.95
C VAL A 138 0.85 -28.67 23.37
N ASP A 139 1.35 -27.69 22.61
CA ASP A 139 2.55 -26.94 23.00
C ASP A 139 2.30 -26.09 24.26
N PHE A 140 1.03 -25.80 24.56
CA PHE A 140 0.63 -25.11 25.79
C PHE A 140 0.40 -26.05 26.99
N THR A 141 0.40 -27.38 26.80
CA THR A 141 0.20 -28.33 27.92
C THR A 141 1.50 -28.71 28.62
N ALA A 142 2.67 -28.48 28.01
CA ALA A 142 3.98 -28.82 28.57
C ALA A 142 4.48 -27.83 29.66
N GLY A 143 3.80 -26.69 29.86
CA GLY A 143 4.10 -25.76 30.96
C GLY A 143 5.38 -24.94 30.81
N ASP A 144 5.94 -24.79 29.60
CA ASP A 144 7.14 -24.00 29.36
C ASP A 144 6.80 -22.52 29.12
N VAL A 145 6.93 -21.72 30.18
CA VAL A 145 6.82 -20.24 30.18
C VAL A 145 7.61 -19.59 29.03
N ALA A 146 8.77 -20.15 28.67
CA ALA A 146 9.62 -19.59 27.62
C ALA A 146 9.00 -19.71 26.22
N VAL A 147 8.12 -20.69 26.00
CA VAL A 147 7.34 -20.80 24.75
C VAL A 147 6.35 -19.64 24.63
N VAL A 148 5.63 -19.32 25.70
CA VAL A 148 4.68 -18.19 25.74
C VAL A 148 5.39 -16.87 25.50
N GLU A 149 6.52 -16.63 26.18
CA GLU A 149 7.26 -15.39 26.03
C GLU A 149 7.78 -15.20 24.59
N ARG A 150 8.36 -16.24 23.98
CA ARG A 150 8.79 -16.19 22.58
C ARG A 150 7.63 -15.95 21.62
N PHE A 151 6.48 -16.58 21.86
CA PHE A 151 5.28 -16.37 21.06
C PHE A 151 4.83 -14.90 21.10
N ILE A 152 4.72 -14.32 22.30
CA ILE A 152 4.29 -12.93 22.48
C ILE A 152 5.26 -11.95 21.80
N GLN A 153 6.56 -12.19 21.91
CA GLN A 153 7.57 -11.36 21.22
C GLN A 153 7.40 -11.40 19.70
N ARG A 154 7.21 -12.59 19.12
CA ARG A 154 6.95 -12.77 17.68
C ARG A 154 5.64 -12.12 17.25
N LEU A 155 4.58 -12.23 18.05
CA LEU A 155 3.31 -11.56 17.80
C LEU A 155 3.46 -10.03 17.78
N VAL A 156 4.14 -9.46 18.78
CA VAL A 156 4.40 -8.01 18.82
C VAL A 156 5.19 -7.57 17.58
N GLN A 157 6.17 -8.36 17.14
CA GLN A 157 6.92 -8.09 15.91
C GLN A 157 6.03 -8.11 14.66
N ALA A 158 5.17 -9.13 14.51
CA ALA A 158 4.22 -9.22 13.42
C ALA A 158 3.23 -8.05 13.39
N LEU A 159 2.69 -7.64 14.54
CA LEU A 159 1.81 -6.47 14.65
C LEU A 159 2.54 -5.17 14.27
N ARG A 160 3.79 -4.99 14.70
CA ARG A 160 4.63 -3.84 14.31
C ARG A 160 4.89 -3.81 12.81
N GLU A 161 5.12 -4.97 12.21
CA GLU A 161 5.32 -5.10 10.76
C GLU A 161 4.05 -4.68 10.00
N LEU A 162 2.88 -5.17 10.41
CA LEU A 162 1.60 -4.73 9.85
C LEU A 162 1.42 -3.21 9.96
N ASN A 163 1.74 -2.63 11.11
CA ASN A 163 1.65 -1.17 11.31
C ASN A 163 2.57 -0.38 10.37
N ARG A 164 3.77 -0.91 10.08
CA ARG A 164 4.78 -0.26 9.24
C ARG A 164 4.64 -0.57 7.76
N ALA A 165 3.78 -1.50 7.36
CA ALA A 165 3.65 -1.92 5.97
C ALA A 165 3.34 -0.76 5.01
N TYR A 166 2.50 0.19 5.44
CA TYR A 166 2.17 1.36 4.63
C TYR A 166 3.32 2.36 4.53
N GLU A 167 4.04 2.61 5.63
CA GLU A 167 5.26 3.43 5.61
C GLU A 167 6.32 2.82 4.70
N ALA A 168 6.48 1.49 4.74
CA ALA A 168 7.38 0.76 3.85
C ALA A 168 6.99 0.91 2.37
N LEU A 169 5.69 0.91 2.03
CA LEU A 169 5.22 1.21 0.67
C LEU A 169 5.65 2.61 0.24
N LEU A 170 5.48 3.61 1.09
CA LEU A 170 5.86 4.99 0.77
C LEU A 170 7.38 5.12 0.59
N GLY A 171 8.18 4.45 1.42
CA GLY A 171 9.64 4.39 1.26
C GLY A 171 10.07 3.70 -0.05
N GLN A 172 9.39 2.62 -0.45
CA GLN A 172 9.61 1.99 -1.76
C GLN A 172 9.27 2.95 -2.90
N TRP A 173 8.15 3.68 -2.78
CA TRP A 173 7.72 4.64 -3.79
C TRP A 173 8.69 5.83 -3.92
N GLN A 174 9.26 6.31 -2.81
CA GLN A 174 10.35 7.28 -2.81
C GLN A 174 11.56 6.75 -3.61
N ALA A 175 11.97 5.50 -3.37
CA ALA A 175 13.08 4.89 -4.08
C ALA A 175 12.79 4.75 -5.59
N GLU A 176 11.57 4.36 -5.97
CA GLU A 176 11.16 4.28 -7.37
C GLU A 176 11.19 5.67 -8.05
N LEU A 177 10.78 6.74 -7.36
CA LEU A 177 10.86 8.11 -7.87
C LEU A 177 12.32 8.57 -8.05
N ASN A 178 13.19 8.31 -7.06
CA ASN A 178 14.62 8.60 -7.16
C ASN A 178 15.22 7.97 -8.43
N THR A 179 14.97 6.67 -8.64
CA THR A 179 15.49 5.95 -9.80
C THR A 179 14.85 6.41 -11.11
N ALA A 180 13.54 6.61 -11.16
CA ALA A 180 12.86 6.90 -12.42
C ALA A 180 13.04 8.34 -12.89
N LEU A 181 13.21 9.29 -11.95
CA LEU A 181 13.11 10.73 -12.24
C LEU A 181 14.39 11.53 -11.92
N LEU A 182 15.28 11.06 -11.03
CA LEU A 182 16.50 11.80 -10.68
C LEU A 182 17.79 11.13 -11.16
N ASP A 183 17.80 9.81 -11.33
CA ASP A 183 19.02 9.02 -11.49
C ASP A 183 20.01 9.21 -10.30
N GLU A 184 19.52 9.73 -9.18
CA GLU A 184 20.23 10.01 -7.92
C GLU A 184 19.33 9.62 -6.73
N VAL A 185 19.93 9.17 -5.64
CA VAL A 185 19.19 8.75 -4.44
C VAL A 185 19.14 9.90 -3.42
N MET A 186 17.98 10.51 -3.27
CA MET A 186 17.70 11.47 -2.21
C MET A 186 17.35 10.75 -0.91
N ALA A 187 17.94 11.21 0.20
CA ALA A 187 17.86 10.55 1.51
C ALA A 187 16.46 10.62 2.13
N ASP A 188 15.74 11.72 1.93
CA ASP A 188 14.42 11.97 2.52
C ASP A 188 13.46 12.61 1.51
N LEU A 189 12.17 12.68 1.87
CA LEU A 189 11.14 13.22 0.98
C LEU A 189 11.29 14.73 0.72
N ALA A 190 11.82 15.49 1.67
CA ALA A 190 11.99 16.93 1.53
C ALA A 190 13.05 17.25 0.47
N THR A 191 14.20 16.58 0.56
CA THR A 191 15.30 16.68 -0.42
C THR A 191 14.87 16.17 -1.80
N LEU A 192 14.14 15.04 -1.86
CA LEU A 192 13.55 14.53 -3.10
C LEU A 192 12.62 15.56 -3.76
N ARG A 193 11.68 16.11 -2.99
CA ARG A 193 10.72 17.10 -3.49
C ARG A 193 11.42 18.35 -4.03
N GLN A 194 12.40 18.87 -3.31
CA GLN A 194 13.18 20.04 -3.75
C GLN A 194 13.96 19.76 -5.04
N ALA A 195 14.62 18.61 -5.14
CA ALA A 195 15.37 18.21 -6.33
C ALA A 195 14.47 18.07 -7.56
N LEU A 196 13.31 17.41 -7.42
CA LEU A 196 12.33 17.26 -8.50
C LEU A 196 11.71 18.61 -8.89
N ALA A 197 11.35 19.45 -7.92
CA ALA A 197 10.78 20.77 -8.19
C ALA A 197 11.77 21.62 -9.01
N LYS A 198 13.05 21.62 -8.64
CA LYS A 198 14.12 22.30 -9.37
C LYS A 198 14.32 21.72 -10.78
N ARG A 199 14.32 20.39 -10.92
CA ARG A 199 14.56 19.71 -12.20
C ARG A 199 13.44 19.97 -13.20
N TYR A 200 12.19 19.96 -12.74
CA TYR A 200 11.00 19.97 -13.60
C TYR A 200 10.26 21.30 -13.70
N VAL A 201 10.79 22.37 -13.11
CA VAL A 201 10.22 23.72 -13.25
C VAL A 201 10.05 24.11 -14.73
N ASP A 202 8.88 24.67 -15.04
CA ASP A 202 8.44 25.11 -16.37
C ASP A 202 8.43 24.03 -17.48
N LEU A 203 8.61 22.74 -17.14
CA LEU A 203 8.68 21.68 -18.14
C LEU A 203 7.31 21.39 -18.78
N ASP A 204 6.20 21.75 -18.14
CA ASP A 204 4.84 21.52 -18.66
C ASP A 204 4.52 22.37 -19.90
N ARG A 205 5.34 23.39 -20.19
CA ARG A 205 5.29 24.18 -21.43
C ARG A 205 5.70 23.38 -22.67
N TYR A 206 6.40 22.26 -22.50
CA TYR A 206 6.92 21.44 -23.60
C TYR A 206 6.01 20.26 -23.95
N THR A 207 4.82 20.15 -23.34
CA THR A 207 3.87 19.07 -23.65
C THR A 207 2.48 19.62 -23.97
N PRO A 208 1.82 19.13 -25.04
CA PRO A 208 0.40 19.43 -25.28
C PRO A 208 -0.52 18.67 -24.32
N ASP A 209 -0.04 17.57 -23.70
CA ASP A 209 -0.83 16.78 -22.75
C ASP A 209 -0.90 17.47 -21.37
N GLN A 210 -1.83 18.40 -21.25
CA GLN A 210 -2.03 19.17 -20.02
C GLN A 210 -2.71 18.37 -18.90
N MET A 211 -3.42 17.28 -19.21
CA MET A 211 -4.17 16.50 -18.22
C MET A 211 -3.39 15.29 -17.69
N GLY A 212 -2.47 14.73 -18.48
CA GLY A 212 -1.57 13.66 -18.06
C GLY A 212 -0.21 14.19 -17.61
N LEU A 213 0.73 14.31 -18.56
CA LEU A 213 2.12 14.64 -18.27
C LEU A 213 2.28 16.05 -17.67
N GLY A 214 1.56 17.04 -18.18
CA GLY A 214 1.55 18.40 -17.63
C GLY A 214 1.01 18.46 -16.20
N ALA A 215 -0.03 17.68 -15.89
CA ALA A 215 -0.55 17.58 -14.53
C ALA A 215 0.45 16.94 -13.56
N LEU A 216 1.21 15.94 -14.01
CA LEU A 216 2.30 15.34 -13.24
C LEU A 216 3.41 16.35 -12.96
N ILE A 217 3.86 17.09 -13.98
CA ILE A 217 4.90 18.11 -13.84
C ILE A 217 4.47 19.18 -12.85
N ARG A 218 3.26 19.73 -12.99
CA ARG A 218 2.74 20.73 -12.04
C ARG A 218 2.69 20.20 -10.62
N ARG A 219 2.37 18.92 -10.43
CA ARG A 219 2.35 18.28 -9.11
C ARG A 219 3.76 18.05 -8.54
N LEU A 220 4.74 17.73 -9.38
CA LEU A 220 6.14 17.60 -8.98
C LEU A 220 6.71 18.93 -8.45
N VAL A 221 6.31 20.06 -9.05
CA VAL A 221 6.82 21.39 -8.69
C VAL A 221 5.96 22.14 -7.67
N ASP A 222 4.80 21.61 -7.29
CA ASP A 222 3.86 22.27 -6.40
C ASP A 222 4.37 22.31 -4.94
N GLY A 223 4.65 23.53 -4.47
CA GLY A 223 5.08 23.83 -3.10
C GLY A 223 3.95 23.84 -2.06
N GLY A 224 2.68 23.80 -2.47
CA GLY A 224 1.50 24.04 -1.63
C GLY A 224 1.03 22.87 -0.74
N TYR A 225 1.65 21.69 -0.82
CA TYR A 225 1.28 20.55 0.03
C TYR A 225 1.60 20.77 1.51
N MET A 226 0.68 20.35 2.38
CA MET A 226 0.80 20.45 3.85
C MET A 226 1.95 19.64 4.45
N SER A 227 2.39 18.57 3.77
CA SER A 227 3.54 17.75 4.16
C SER A 227 4.14 17.04 2.96
N ASP A 228 5.40 16.59 3.08
CA ASP A 228 6.05 15.85 1.99
C ASP A 228 5.44 14.46 1.77
N GLN A 229 4.89 13.84 2.83
CA GLN A 229 4.10 12.63 2.68
C GLN A 229 2.82 12.88 1.87
N ALA A 230 2.09 13.98 2.13
CA ALA A 230 0.90 14.31 1.35
C ALA A 230 1.22 14.58 -0.13
N TRP A 231 2.37 15.22 -0.39
CA TRP A 231 2.89 15.39 -1.75
C TRP A 231 3.20 14.04 -2.43
N LEU A 232 3.91 13.14 -1.73
CA LEU A 232 4.24 11.80 -2.23
C LEU A 232 2.98 10.98 -2.53
N GLU A 233 2.01 10.99 -1.64
CA GLU A 233 0.72 10.30 -1.82
C GLU A 233 -0.07 10.89 -2.99
N SER A 234 0.01 12.20 -3.21
CA SER A 234 -0.62 12.88 -4.35
C SER A 234 0.01 12.44 -5.68
N LEU A 235 1.34 12.28 -5.75
CA LEU A 235 2.04 11.73 -6.91
C LEU A 235 1.65 10.28 -7.16
N ALA A 236 1.70 9.45 -6.11
CA ALA A 236 1.26 8.06 -6.16
C ALA A 236 -0.18 7.97 -6.69
N THR A 237 -1.09 8.79 -6.17
CA THR A 237 -2.50 8.82 -6.59
C THR A 237 -2.65 9.14 -8.08
N LEU A 238 -1.88 10.09 -8.61
CA LEU A 238 -1.94 10.44 -10.04
C LEU A 238 -1.49 9.28 -10.94
N ILE A 239 -0.39 8.64 -10.54
CA ILE A 239 0.24 7.57 -11.32
C ILE A 239 -0.58 6.27 -11.19
N GLY A 240 -0.90 5.86 -9.98
CA GLY A 240 -1.70 4.66 -9.67
C GLY A 240 -3.20 4.81 -9.87
N ARG A 241 -3.70 6.03 -10.17
CA ARG A 241 -5.12 6.36 -10.37
C ARG A 241 -6.03 6.10 -9.16
N MET A 242 -5.44 5.88 -7.99
CA MET A 242 -6.13 5.75 -6.70
C MET A 242 -5.15 6.00 -5.55
N PRO A 243 -5.65 6.38 -4.36
CA PRO A 243 -4.79 6.64 -3.21
C PRO A 243 -3.94 5.42 -2.84
N PRO A 244 -2.65 5.60 -2.49
CA PRO A 244 -1.76 4.49 -2.14
C PRO A 244 -2.24 3.69 -0.93
N GLN A 245 -3.05 4.27 -0.04
CA GLN A 245 -3.68 3.54 1.06
C GLN A 245 -4.60 2.41 0.57
N LYS A 246 -5.09 2.46 -0.67
CA LYS A 246 -6.01 1.48 -1.28
C LYS A 246 -5.33 0.58 -2.30
N TRP A 247 -4.02 0.71 -2.49
CA TRP A 247 -3.32 -0.07 -3.49
C TRP A 247 -3.37 -1.55 -3.16
N ARG A 248 -3.40 -2.34 -4.23
CA ARG A 248 -3.08 -3.76 -4.20
C ARG A 248 -1.74 -3.97 -4.90
N GLU A 249 -1.20 -5.18 -4.83
CA GLU A 249 0.06 -5.50 -5.48
C GLU A 249 0.01 -5.21 -6.98
N GLU A 250 -1.09 -5.56 -7.65
CA GLU A 250 -1.30 -5.25 -9.07
C GLU A 250 -1.22 -3.74 -9.35
N THR A 251 -1.93 -2.93 -8.57
CA THR A 251 -1.89 -1.46 -8.70
C THR A 251 -0.48 -0.91 -8.49
N ARG A 252 0.25 -1.44 -7.49
CA ARG A 252 1.64 -1.04 -7.22
C ARG A 252 2.55 -1.33 -8.42
N LEU A 253 2.48 -2.55 -8.97
CA LEU A 253 3.29 -2.94 -10.12
C LEU A 253 2.97 -2.10 -11.37
N GLN A 254 1.67 -1.85 -11.62
CA GLN A 254 1.23 -1.00 -12.72
C GLN A 254 1.67 0.46 -12.53
N ALA A 255 1.62 0.97 -11.30
CA ALA A 255 2.11 2.31 -10.99
C ALA A 255 3.62 2.44 -11.25
N GLY A 256 4.43 1.45 -10.87
CA GLY A 256 5.87 1.44 -11.14
C GLY A 256 6.23 1.31 -12.63
N LEU A 257 5.45 0.55 -13.41
CA LEU A 257 5.58 0.52 -14.88
C LEU A 257 5.27 1.89 -15.50
N ARG A 258 4.14 2.47 -15.11
CA ARG A 258 3.71 3.78 -15.58
C ARG A 258 4.70 4.88 -15.19
N LEU A 259 5.24 4.83 -13.98
CA LEU A 259 6.27 5.78 -13.51
C LEU A 259 7.52 5.74 -14.41
N ARG A 260 7.99 4.55 -14.78
CA ARG A 260 9.14 4.42 -15.70
C ARG A 260 8.84 4.96 -17.09
N GLU A 261 7.62 4.72 -17.60
CA GLU A 261 7.16 5.27 -18.88
C GLU A 261 7.13 6.80 -18.86
N VAL A 262 6.48 7.41 -17.86
CA VAL A 262 6.46 8.88 -17.75
C VAL A 262 7.85 9.45 -17.44
N GLY A 263 8.71 8.73 -16.72
CA GLY A 263 10.11 9.13 -16.53
C GLY A 263 10.88 9.22 -17.85
N GLY A 264 10.63 8.29 -18.78
CA GLY A 264 11.15 8.36 -20.16
C GLY A 264 10.62 9.59 -20.91
N GLN A 265 9.31 9.83 -20.84
CA GLN A 265 8.69 11.00 -21.48
C GLN A 265 9.21 12.33 -20.90
N LEU A 266 9.42 12.40 -19.58
CA LEU A 266 10.00 13.57 -18.93
C LEU A 266 11.44 13.82 -19.40
N ARG A 267 12.26 12.77 -19.54
CA ARG A 267 13.60 12.90 -20.14
C ARG A 267 13.55 13.40 -21.59
N ASP A 268 12.60 12.92 -22.37
CA ASP A 268 12.39 13.40 -23.75
C ASP A 268 12.02 14.90 -23.77
N LEU A 269 11.17 15.36 -22.84
CA LEU A 269 10.87 16.80 -22.68
C LEU A 269 12.08 17.60 -22.18
N GLU A 270 12.90 17.05 -21.28
CA GLU A 270 14.12 17.71 -20.82
C GLU A 270 15.13 17.90 -21.96
N GLN A 271 15.23 16.94 -22.89
CA GLN A 271 16.01 17.08 -24.12
C GLN A 271 15.44 18.23 -24.97
N LEU A 272 14.12 18.30 -25.18
CA LEU A 272 13.53 19.43 -25.90
C LEU A 272 13.87 20.78 -25.26
N ARG A 273 13.74 20.87 -23.93
CA ARG A 273 14.06 22.09 -23.17
C ARG A 273 15.52 22.51 -23.32
N SER A 274 16.48 21.57 -23.31
CA SER A 274 17.89 21.93 -23.40
C SER A 274 18.28 22.55 -24.74
N PHE A 275 17.55 22.22 -25.81
CA PHE A 275 17.81 22.74 -27.16
C PHE A 275 16.98 23.99 -27.49
N ALA A 276 15.72 24.06 -27.06
CA ALA A 276 14.83 25.20 -27.33
C ALA A 276 15.29 26.53 -26.70
N GLY A 277 16.15 26.48 -25.68
CA GLY A 277 16.49 27.65 -24.86
C GLY A 277 15.30 28.14 -24.02
N VAL A 278 15.52 29.18 -23.20
CA VAL A 278 14.53 29.64 -22.19
C VAL A 278 13.24 30.19 -22.82
N ASN A 279 13.25 30.61 -24.09
CA ASN A 279 12.21 31.48 -24.65
C ASN A 279 11.54 31.03 -25.97
N ASN A 280 11.86 29.87 -26.57
CA ASN A 280 11.19 29.45 -27.81
C ASN A 280 11.08 27.93 -27.95
N ALA A 281 10.05 27.35 -27.31
CA ALA A 281 9.64 25.96 -27.56
C ALA A 281 9.10 25.75 -29.01
N ASP A 282 8.77 26.84 -29.71
CA ASP A 282 8.27 26.79 -31.07
C ASP A 282 9.34 26.25 -32.04
N GLY A 283 8.99 25.14 -32.72
CA GLY A 283 9.78 24.56 -33.80
C GLY A 283 10.84 23.54 -33.40
N ALA A 284 10.97 23.22 -32.11
CA ALA A 284 11.85 22.13 -31.65
C ALA A 284 11.14 20.76 -31.79
N VAL A 285 11.81 19.79 -32.41
CA VAL A 285 11.29 18.43 -32.60
C VAL A 285 12.33 17.42 -32.11
N LEU A 286 11.88 16.49 -31.26
CA LEU A 286 12.68 15.35 -30.84
C LEU A 286 12.46 14.20 -31.81
N MET A 287 13.54 13.76 -32.46
CA MET A 287 13.55 12.52 -33.24
C MET A 287 14.17 11.42 -32.40
N LYS A 288 13.52 10.27 -32.32
CA LYS A 288 13.94 9.12 -31.52
C LYS A 288 13.78 7.84 -32.32
N MET A 289 14.81 7.00 -32.31
CA MET A 289 14.79 5.65 -32.90
C MET A 289 15.30 4.65 -31.88
N VAL A 290 14.59 3.53 -31.82
CA VAL A 290 14.94 2.41 -30.96
C VAL A 290 15.01 1.18 -31.85
N ASP A 291 16.17 0.52 -31.89
CA ASP A 291 16.32 -0.77 -32.55
C ASP A 291 17.11 -1.75 -31.69
N ALA A 292 16.87 -3.05 -31.89
CA ALA A 292 17.42 -4.11 -31.05
C ALA A 292 18.96 -4.23 -31.14
N GLN A 293 19.58 -3.74 -32.21
CA GLN A 293 21.03 -3.87 -32.43
C GLN A 293 21.80 -2.66 -31.90
N ARG A 294 21.27 -1.45 -32.07
CA ARG A 294 21.98 -0.20 -31.77
C ARG A 294 21.42 0.55 -30.57
N GLY A 295 20.33 0.05 -29.98
CA GLY A 295 19.69 0.63 -28.81
C GLY A 295 18.88 1.88 -29.15
N GLU A 296 18.77 2.79 -28.18
CA GLU A 296 18.05 4.06 -28.32
C GLU A 296 19.01 5.16 -28.82
N ARG A 297 18.59 5.88 -29.86
CA ARG A 297 19.24 7.09 -30.37
C ARG A 297 18.22 8.20 -30.48
N SER A 298 18.55 9.37 -29.95
CA SER A 298 17.70 10.55 -30.05
C SER A 298 18.49 11.79 -30.48
N ARG A 299 17.80 12.71 -31.17
CA ARG A 299 18.35 13.99 -31.59
C ARG A 299 17.24 15.04 -31.60
N VAL A 300 17.50 16.18 -30.99
CA VAL A 300 16.61 17.34 -31.11
C VAL A 300 17.05 18.17 -32.31
N ILE A 301 16.08 18.56 -33.13
CA ILE A 301 16.25 19.53 -34.19
C ILE A 301 15.47 20.79 -33.86
N GLN A 302 16.06 21.94 -34.11
CA GLN A 302 15.39 23.23 -34.03
C GLN A 302 15.71 23.98 -35.31
N LEU A 303 14.67 24.26 -36.10
CA LEU A 303 14.79 24.85 -37.42
C LEU A 303 14.01 26.16 -37.47
N SER A 304 14.44 27.09 -38.32
CA SER A 304 13.66 28.28 -38.66
C SER A 304 12.43 27.91 -39.50
N SER A 305 11.47 28.84 -39.63
CA SER A 305 10.30 28.65 -40.52
C SER A 305 10.74 28.31 -41.95
N ASP A 306 11.70 29.05 -42.51
CA ASP A 306 12.22 28.80 -43.87
C ASP A 306 12.86 27.41 -44.01
N GLN A 307 13.56 26.95 -42.98
CA GLN A 307 14.15 25.60 -42.96
C GLN A 307 13.07 24.52 -42.89
N TRP A 308 12.00 24.75 -42.13
CA TRP A 308 10.83 23.87 -42.09
C TRP A 308 10.10 23.80 -43.43
N ASP A 309 9.92 24.95 -44.11
CA ASP A 309 9.29 25.02 -45.43
C ASP A 309 10.13 24.25 -46.48
N LEU A 310 11.45 24.46 -46.47
CA LEU A 310 12.37 23.72 -47.34
C LEU A 310 12.34 22.21 -47.05
N ALA A 311 12.33 21.82 -45.77
CA ALA A 311 12.23 20.43 -45.36
C ALA A 311 10.91 19.79 -45.82
N GLY A 312 9.79 20.52 -45.73
CA GLY A 312 8.48 20.09 -46.23
C GLY A 312 8.48 19.84 -47.73
N ILE A 313 9.02 20.76 -48.53
CA ILE A 313 9.15 20.60 -49.99
C ILE A 313 9.97 19.34 -50.33
N LYS A 314 11.10 19.14 -49.64
CA LYS A 314 11.94 17.96 -49.86
C LYS A 314 11.29 16.66 -49.40
N ALA A 315 10.55 16.69 -48.29
CA ALA A 315 9.78 15.54 -47.82
C ALA A 315 8.69 15.14 -48.83
N THR A 316 7.97 16.11 -49.43
CA THR A 316 6.98 15.81 -50.48
C THR A 316 7.62 15.19 -51.72
N GLN A 317 8.80 15.66 -52.13
CA GLN A 317 9.53 15.08 -53.25
C GLN A 317 9.89 13.60 -52.97
N ILE A 318 10.49 13.33 -51.81
CA ILE A 318 10.87 11.97 -51.40
C ILE A 318 9.62 11.08 -51.28
N ALA A 319 8.54 11.56 -50.67
CA ALA A 319 7.30 10.81 -50.57
C ALA A 319 6.71 10.45 -51.94
N GLY A 320 6.82 11.34 -52.93
CA GLY A 320 6.43 11.05 -54.31
C GLY A 320 7.24 9.93 -54.96
N GLU A 321 8.56 9.89 -54.72
CA GLU A 321 9.45 8.82 -55.20
C GLU A 321 9.14 7.45 -54.55
N LEU A 322 8.58 7.46 -53.33
CA LEU A 322 8.25 6.26 -52.56
C LEU A 322 6.80 5.78 -52.74
N ALA A 323 5.93 6.55 -53.42
CA ALA A 323 4.49 6.31 -53.47
C ALA A 323 4.07 4.95 -54.07
N GLY A 324 4.93 4.33 -54.89
CA GLY A 324 4.71 3.00 -55.47
C GLY A 324 5.17 1.83 -54.61
N LEU A 325 5.76 2.08 -53.44
CA LEU A 325 6.25 1.06 -52.51
C LEU A 325 5.24 0.78 -51.40
N ASP A 326 5.30 -0.43 -50.83
CA ASP A 326 4.51 -0.78 -49.66
C ASP A 326 4.86 0.11 -48.45
N GLU A 327 3.88 0.43 -47.61
CA GLU A 327 4.03 1.31 -46.44
C GLU A 327 5.18 0.87 -45.52
N SER A 328 5.33 -0.43 -45.27
CA SER A 328 6.43 -0.96 -44.45
C SER A 328 7.81 -0.68 -45.06
N VAL A 329 7.93 -0.68 -46.39
CA VAL A 329 9.17 -0.33 -47.09
C VAL A 329 9.40 1.17 -47.03
N GLN A 330 8.36 2.00 -47.16
CA GLN A 330 8.47 3.45 -46.98
C GLN A 330 8.99 3.81 -45.58
N LEU A 331 8.44 3.21 -44.53
CA LEU A 331 8.90 3.41 -43.15
C LEU A 331 10.33 2.90 -42.92
N ALA A 332 10.71 1.78 -43.56
CA ALA A 332 12.08 1.26 -43.50
C ALA A 332 13.09 2.23 -44.14
N VAL A 333 12.71 2.90 -45.24
CA VAL A 333 13.54 3.96 -45.84
C VAL A 333 13.75 5.12 -44.86
N VAL A 334 12.69 5.57 -44.18
CA VAL A 334 12.80 6.62 -43.15
C VAL A 334 13.73 6.20 -42.02
N ALA A 335 13.59 4.97 -41.51
CA ALA A 335 14.47 4.44 -40.47
C ALA A 335 15.94 4.36 -40.93
N ALA A 336 16.19 3.94 -42.17
CA ALA A 336 17.53 3.89 -42.74
C ALA A 336 18.16 5.30 -42.91
N LEU A 337 17.38 6.29 -43.35
CA LEU A 337 17.82 7.68 -43.44
C LEU A 337 18.15 8.24 -42.05
N LEU A 338 17.29 8.01 -41.06
CA LEU A 338 17.55 8.42 -39.68
C LEU A 338 18.80 7.75 -39.10
N GLY A 339 18.99 6.46 -39.38
CA GLY A 339 20.20 5.72 -39.02
C GLY A 339 21.45 6.40 -39.58
N ARG A 340 21.43 6.80 -40.86
CA ARG A 340 22.53 7.50 -41.51
C ARG A 340 22.81 8.88 -40.90
N PHE A 341 21.77 9.62 -40.51
CA PHE A 341 21.92 10.96 -39.90
C PHE A 341 22.39 10.93 -38.44
N THR A 342 22.32 9.77 -37.79
CA THR A 342 22.69 9.56 -36.37
C THR A 342 23.98 8.76 -36.20
N GLU A 343 24.66 8.39 -37.28
CA GLU A 343 25.98 7.70 -37.27
C GLU A 343 27.19 8.65 -37.34
N LEU A 344 26.96 9.95 -37.51
CA LEU A 344 27.94 11.04 -37.36
C LEU A 344 27.75 11.73 -36.02
#